data_AF-A0A831V1Y2-F1
#
_entry.id   AF-A0A831V1Y2-F1
#
_cell.length_a   1.000
_cell.length_b   1.000
_cell.length_c   1.000
_cell.angle_alpha   90.00
_cell.angle_beta   90.00
_cell.angle_gamma   90.00
#
_symmetry.space_group_name_H-M   'P 1'
#
loop_
_entity.id
_entity.type
_entity.pdbx_description
1 polymer ?
#
loop_
_entity_poly.entity_id
_entity_poly.type
_entity_poly.pdbx_seq_one_letter_code
_entity_poly.pdbx_strand_id
1 'polypeptide(L)'
;HEIDLAPLALELGADVPVCLADRPSFVGGMGERIDAAPRLPEVGLVLVNPGVRLSTGEIFSRWRGAASAPARFTNSPPTAEALAEILADRANDLTSPATALAPVIGEVLAILAGLPGCRLARMTGSGGTCFGLFDDRRAAAAAAQRIAGRTAWWVHAGRLRAGADHRHRSP
;
A
#
# COMPACT_ATOMS: atom_id res chain seq x y z
N HIS A 1 10.96 32.96 -0.68
CA HIS A 1 9.60 32.60 -1.12
C HIS A 1 9.59 31.11 -1.35
N GLU A 2 9.07 30.37 -0.37
CA GLU A 2 8.84 28.93 -0.50
C GLU A 2 7.58 28.78 -1.37
N ILE A 3 7.71 28.13 -2.53
CA ILE A 3 6.59 27.91 -3.45
C ILE A 3 5.75 26.80 -2.83
N ASP A 4 4.49 27.09 -2.49
CA ASP A 4 3.54 26.06 -2.08
C ASP A 4 3.19 25.19 -3.28
N LEU A 5 3.78 23.99 -3.34
CA LEU A 5 3.59 23.02 -4.42
C LEU A 5 2.35 22.15 -4.23
N ALA A 6 1.66 22.21 -3.08
CA ALA A 6 0.55 21.32 -2.79
C ALA A 6 -0.63 21.47 -3.79
N PRO A 7 -1.03 22.69 -4.22
CA PRO A 7 -2.07 22.86 -5.23
C PRO A 7 -1.67 22.30 -6.60
N LEU A 8 -0.42 22.50 -7.01
CA LEU A 8 0.11 22.01 -8.29
C LEU A 8 0.27 20.49 -8.30
N ALA A 9 0.63 19.91 -7.15
CA ALA A 9 0.79 18.47 -6.98
C ALA A 9 -0.56 17.74 -7.12
N LEU A 10 -1.66 18.30 -6.62
CA LEU A 10 -2.99 17.68 -6.72
C LEU A 10 -3.47 17.59 -8.18
N GLU A 11 -3.13 18.58 -9.02
CA GLU A 11 -3.44 18.55 -10.46
C GLU A 11 -2.70 17.44 -11.22
N LEU A 12 -1.53 17.03 -10.73
CA LEU A 12 -0.71 15.96 -11.32
C LEU A 12 -1.16 14.56 -10.89
N GLY A 13 -1.94 14.46 -9.80
CA GLY A 13 -2.54 13.22 -9.31
C GLY A 13 -2.65 13.17 -7.79
N ALA A 14 -3.63 12.41 -7.29
CA ALA A 14 -3.96 12.31 -5.87
C ALA A 14 -2.79 11.85 -4.97
N ASP A 15 -1.83 11.11 -5.52
CA ASP A 15 -0.68 10.55 -4.78
C ASP A 15 0.53 11.49 -4.73
N VAL A 16 0.59 12.53 -5.56
CA VAL A 16 1.77 13.41 -5.65
C VAL A 16 2.00 14.21 -4.35
N PRO A 17 0.97 14.80 -3.70
CA PRO A 17 1.18 15.55 -2.46
C PRO A 17 1.72 14.68 -1.31
N VAL A 18 1.33 13.41 -1.22
CA VAL A 18 1.86 12.49 -0.18
C VAL A 18 3.27 12.00 -0.51
N CYS A 19 3.60 11.80 -1.79
CA CYS A 19 4.96 11.47 -2.20
C CYS A 19 5.96 12.57 -1.83
N LEU A 20 5.56 13.84 -1.89
CA LEU A 20 6.38 14.98 -1.48
C LEU A 20 6.61 15.04 0.04
N ALA A 21 5.68 14.51 0.84
CA ALA A 21 5.78 14.54 2.31
C ALA A 21 6.83 13.55 2.87
N ASP A 22 7.26 12.56 2.08
CA ASP A 22 8.27 11.53 2.40
C ASP A 22 8.12 10.89 3.81
N ARG A 23 6.87 10.71 4.25
CA ARG A 23 6.55 10.14 5.55
C ARG A 23 5.22 9.38 5.53
N PRO A 24 5.04 8.36 6.40
CA PRO A 24 3.75 7.73 6.60
C PRO A 24 2.68 8.78 6.90
N SER A 25 1.58 8.73 6.15
CA SER A 25 0.51 9.72 6.24
C SER A 25 -0.85 9.05 6.06
N PHE A 26 -1.86 9.58 6.74
CA PHE A 26 -3.26 9.29 6.42
C PHE A 26 -3.69 10.25 5.32
N VAL A 27 -4.16 9.69 4.21
CA VAL A 27 -4.66 10.46 3.06
C VAL A 27 -6.18 10.27 2.96
N GLY A 28 -6.91 11.36 2.74
CA GLY A 28 -8.35 11.34 2.58
C GLY A 28 -8.85 12.40 1.59
N GLY A 29 -10.16 12.39 1.35
CA GLY A 29 -10.74 13.19 0.27
C GLY A 29 -10.37 12.62 -1.09
N MET A 30 -10.09 13.49 -2.05
CA MET A 30 -9.53 13.19 -3.36
C MET A 30 -7.99 13.18 -3.36
N GLY A 31 -7.35 13.18 -2.18
CA GLY A 31 -5.89 13.25 -2.01
C GLY A 31 -5.42 14.56 -1.38
N GLU A 32 -6.32 15.52 -1.15
CA GLU A 32 -6.00 16.84 -0.63
C GLU A 32 -5.85 16.90 0.90
N ARG A 33 -6.43 15.93 1.62
CA ARG A 33 -6.35 15.88 3.08
C ARG A 33 -5.26 14.93 3.52
N ILE A 34 -4.12 15.48 3.94
CA ILE A 34 -2.96 14.72 4.40
C ILE A 34 -2.72 15.01 5.88
N ASP A 35 -2.93 14.00 6.70
CA ASP A 35 -2.62 14.03 8.13
C ASP A 35 -1.41 13.12 8.42
N ALA A 36 -0.57 13.52 9.37
CA ALA A 36 0.57 12.68 9.76
C ALA A 36 0.08 11.36 10.36
N ALA A 37 0.64 10.23 9.89
CA ALA A 37 0.44 8.94 10.53
C ALA A 37 1.56 8.68 11.56
N PRO A 38 1.33 7.78 12.53
CA PRO A 38 2.39 7.32 13.40
C PRO A 38 3.54 6.72 12.59
N ARG A 39 4.72 6.67 13.19
CA ARG A 39 5.84 5.93 12.61
C ARG A 39 5.43 4.47 12.36
N LEU A 40 5.98 3.91 11.30
CA LEU A 40 5.82 2.52 10.96
C LEU A 40 7.15 1.79 11.21
N PRO A 41 7.10 0.52 11.64
CA PRO A 41 8.30 -0.29 11.82
C PRO A 41 8.97 -0.55 10.47
N GLU A 42 10.27 -0.88 10.49
CA GLU A 42 10.91 -1.46 9.31
C GLU A 42 10.32 -2.85 9.07
N VAL A 43 9.86 -3.09 7.85
CA VAL A 43 9.22 -4.36 7.45
C VAL A 43 9.67 -4.74 6.04
N GLY A 44 9.65 -6.03 5.74
CA GLY A 44 9.82 -6.54 4.37
C GLY A 44 8.53 -6.37 3.56
N LEU A 45 8.68 -6.04 2.27
CA LEU A 45 7.57 -5.95 1.34
C LEU A 45 7.89 -6.73 0.07
N VAL A 46 6.93 -7.51 -0.42
CA VAL A 46 6.94 -8.04 -1.79
C VAL A 46 5.85 -7.36 -2.58
N LEU A 47 6.18 -6.77 -3.72
CA LEU A 47 5.24 -6.20 -4.68
C LEU A 47 5.11 -7.16 -5.86
N VAL A 48 3.88 -7.42 -6.30
CA VAL A 48 3.57 -8.26 -7.44
C VAL A 48 2.58 -7.54 -8.33
N ASN A 49 2.92 -7.36 -9.60
CA ASN A 49 2.03 -6.80 -10.60
C ASN A 49 1.87 -7.80 -11.75
N PRO A 50 0.65 -8.32 -11.99
CA PRO A 50 0.41 -9.31 -13.04
C PRO A 50 0.36 -8.71 -14.46
N GLY A 51 0.59 -7.41 -14.63
CA GLY A 51 0.64 -6.74 -15.93
C GLY A 51 -0.73 -6.39 -16.50
N VAL A 52 -1.81 -6.58 -15.74
CA VAL A 52 -3.17 -6.23 -16.17
C VAL A 52 -3.41 -4.73 -16.11
N ARG A 53 -3.98 -4.18 -17.19
CA ARG A 53 -4.41 -2.79 -17.25
C ARG A 53 -5.84 -2.70 -16.75
N LEU A 54 -6.05 -1.95 -15.68
CA LEU A 54 -7.37 -1.63 -15.16
C LEU A 54 -7.55 -0.12 -15.16
N SER A 55 -8.72 0.33 -15.62
CA SER A 55 -9.10 1.73 -15.50
C SER A 55 -9.59 2.00 -14.09
N THR A 56 -8.98 2.97 -13.41
CA THR A 56 -9.43 3.42 -12.08
C THR A 56 -10.91 3.81 -12.14
N GLY A 57 -11.33 4.59 -13.14
CA GLY A 57 -12.74 4.98 -13.30
C GLY A 57 -13.68 3.79 -13.52
N GLU A 58 -13.22 2.75 -14.22
CA GLU A 58 -13.99 1.54 -14.46
C GLU A 58 -14.21 0.70 -13.18
N ILE A 59 -13.21 0.66 -12.30
CA ILE A 59 -13.31 -0.02 -11.00
C ILE A 59 -14.25 0.76 -10.08
N PHE A 60 -14.06 2.09 -9.98
CA PHE A 60 -14.94 2.95 -9.19
C PHE A 60 -16.40 2.86 -9.68
N SER A 61 -16.64 2.79 -10.99
CA SER A 61 -18.00 2.66 -11.53
C SER A 61 -18.68 1.33 -11.21
N ARG A 62 -17.94 0.32 -10.73
CA ARG A 62 -18.46 -0.98 -10.28
C ARG A 62 -18.56 -1.11 -8.77
N TRP A 63 -17.96 -0.18 -8.02
CA TRP A 63 -18.11 -0.14 -6.58
C TRP A 63 -19.55 0.28 -6.23
N ARG A 64 -20.18 -0.49 -5.34
CA ARG A 64 -21.59 -0.32 -4.93
C ARG A 64 -21.75 -0.21 -3.41
N GLY A 65 -20.65 -0.28 -2.66
CA GLY A 65 -20.65 -0.23 -1.21
C GLY A 65 -20.68 1.20 -0.66
N ALA A 66 -20.94 1.32 0.63
CA ALA A 66 -20.59 2.53 1.36
C ALA A 66 -19.07 2.57 1.59
N ALA A 67 -18.48 3.77 1.56
CA ALA A 67 -17.09 3.94 1.95
C ALA A 67 -16.87 3.39 3.35
N SER A 68 -15.83 2.58 3.52
CA SER A 68 -15.35 2.20 4.85
C SER A 68 -15.08 3.46 5.68
N ALA A 69 -15.46 3.42 6.96
CA ALA A 69 -15.20 4.54 7.87
C ALA A 69 -13.69 4.78 8.00
N PRO A 70 -13.23 6.04 8.18
CA PRO A 70 -11.81 6.33 8.37
C PRO A 70 -11.23 5.54 9.56
N ALA A 71 -10.31 4.62 9.27
CA ALA A 71 -9.69 3.76 10.26
C ALA A 71 -8.28 4.27 10.63
N ARG A 72 -8.20 5.44 11.26
CA ARG A 72 -6.92 6.00 11.75
C ARG A 72 -6.41 5.24 12.97
N PHE A 73 -5.10 5.29 13.20
CA PHE A 73 -4.47 4.76 14.41
C PHE A 73 -3.40 5.75 14.89
N THR A 74 -3.16 5.78 16.20
CA THR A 74 -2.30 6.78 16.86
C THR A 74 -0.98 6.19 17.35
N ASN A 75 -0.96 4.91 17.70
CA ASN A 75 0.24 4.26 18.22
C ASN A 75 1.08 3.71 17.08
N SER A 76 2.39 3.95 17.13
CA SER A 76 3.37 3.31 16.24
C SER A 76 3.37 1.81 16.53
N PRO A 77 3.03 0.92 15.56
CA PRO A 77 3.17 -0.50 15.77
C PRO A 77 4.65 -0.86 15.97
N PRO A 78 5.00 -1.67 16.98
CA PRO A 78 6.40 -1.99 17.28
C PRO A 78 7.01 -3.01 16.31
N THR A 79 6.20 -3.81 15.63
CA THR A 79 6.64 -4.95 14.79
C THR A 79 5.83 -5.04 13.50
N ALA A 80 6.34 -5.81 12.54
CA ALA A 80 5.59 -6.16 11.32
C ALA A 80 4.28 -6.90 11.64
N GLU A 81 4.28 -7.75 12.66
CA GLU A 81 3.10 -8.46 13.14
C GLU A 81 2.03 -7.50 13.69
N ALA A 82 2.41 -6.60 14.59
CA ALA A 82 1.46 -5.60 15.13
C ALA A 82 0.93 -4.67 14.03
N LEU A 83 1.76 -4.33 13.04
CA LEU A 83 1.30 -3.59 11.86
C LEU A 83 0.29 -4.43 11.04
N ALA A 84 0.57 -5.71 10.82
CA ALA A 84 -0.33 -6.61 10.10
C ALA A 84 -1.68 -6.74 10.80
N GLU A 85 -1.70 -6.87 12.13
CA GLU A 85 -2.92 -6.94 12.94
C GLU A 85 -3.76 -5.67 12.79
N ILE A 86 -3.15 -4.49 12.93
CA ILE A 86 -3.84 -3.21 12.69
C ILE A 86 -4.42 -3.17 11.28
N LEU A 87 -3.66 -3.62 10.27
CA LEU A 87 -4.10 -3.61 8.88
C LEU A 87 -5.09 -4.73 8.55
N ALA A 88 -5.22 -5.78 9.36
CA ALA A 88 -6.13 -6.89 9.13
C ALA A 88 -7.59 -6.44 9.25
N ASP A 89 -7.88 -5.54 10.20
CA ASP A 89 -9.19 -4.90 10.39
C ASP A 89 -9.51 -3.83 9.33
N ARG A 90 -8.63 -3.65 8.35
CA ARG A 90 -8.76 -2.66 7.27
C ARG A 90 -8.82 -3.37 5.93
N ALA A 91 -9.64 -2.82 5.05
CA ALA A 91 -9.83 -3.33 3.70
C ALA A 91 -9.60 -2.23 2.66
N ASN A 92 -9.26 -2.67 1.46
CA ASN A 92 -9.33 -1.83 0.28
C ASN A 92 -10.67 -2.14 -0.41
N ASP A 93 -11.62 -1.21 -0.32
CA ASP A 93 -12.99 -1.33 -0.85
C ASP A 93 -13.01 -1.64 -2.36
N LEU A 94 -11.94 -1.31 -3.08
CA LEU A 94 -11.81 -1.57 -4.52
C LEU A 94 -11.32 -2.98 -4.86
N THR A 95 -10.92 -3.79 -3.86
CA THR A 95 -10.39 -5.15 -4.10
C THR A 95 -11.43 -6.03 -4.78
N SER A 96 -12.67 -6.03 -4.29
CA SER A 96 -13.76 -6.84 -4.86
C SER A 96 -14.10 -6.48 -6.31
N PRO A 97 -14.35 -5.19 -6.67
CA PRO A 97 -14.59 -4.85 -8.08
C PRO A 97 -13.35 -5.07 -8.97
N ALA A 98 -12.13 -4.88 -8.45
CA ALA A 98 -10.92 -5.16 -9.21
C ALA A 98 -10.73 -6.66 -9.50
N THR A 99 -10.98 -7.54 -8.52
CA THR A 99 -10.88 -9.00 -8.72
C THR A 99 -11.99 -9.54 -9.62
N ALA A 100 -13.19 -8.94 -9.60
CA ALA A 100 -14.25 -9.27 -10.54
C ALA A 100 -13.89 -8.94 -12.00
N LEU A 101 -13.14 -7.84 -12.22
CA LEU A 101 -12.66 -7.43 -13.53
C LEU A 101 -11.43 -8.22 -13.99
N ALA A 102 -10.51 -8.49 -13.08
CA ALA A 102 -9.27 -9.21 -13.34
C ALA A 102 -9.05 -10.29 -12.25
N PRO A 103 -9.57 -11.52 -12.47
CA PRO A 103 -9.45 -12.62 -11.50
C PRO A 103 -8.01 -12.95 -11.08
N VAL A 104 -7.03 -12.67 -11.96
CA VAL A 104 -5.59 -12.82 -11.65
C VAL A 104 -5.15 -12.02 -10.43
N ILE A 105 -5.82 -10.92 -10.08
CA ILE A 105 -5.55 -10.19 -8.82
C ILE A 105 -5.85 -11.08 -7.62
N GLY A 106 -6.96 -11.82 -7.65
CA GLY A 106 -7.30 -12.81 -6.63
C GLY A 106 -6.27 -13.94 -6.53
N GLU A 107 -5.76 -14.41 -7.68
CA GLU A 107 -4.69 -15.41 -7.72
C GLU A 107 -3.40 -14.88 -7.09
N VAL A 108 -2.99 -13.65 -7.43
CA VAL A 108 -1.81 -13.00 -6.83
C VAL A 108 -1.97 -12.87 -5.31
N LEU A 109 -3.14 -12.44 -4.83
CA LEU A 109 -3.42 -12.31 -3.39
C LEU A 109 -3.35 -13.65 -2.68
N ALA A 110 -3.93 -14.70 -3.27
CA ALA A 110 -3.89 -16.05 -2.72
C ALA A 110 -2.46 -16.61 -2.67
N ILE A 111 -1.68 -16.39 -3.73
CA ILE A 111 -0.26 -16.78 -3.78
C ILE A 111 0.53 -16.07 -2.69
N LEU A 112 0.39 -14.74 -2.58
CA LEU A 112 1.09 -13.95 -1.55
C LEU A 112 0.73 -14.44 -0.14
N ALA A 113 -0.57 -14.59 0.16
CA ALA A 113 -1.04 -15.05 1.46
C ALA A 113 -0.55 -16.47 1.81
N GLY A 114 -0.35 -17.33 0.83
CA GLY A 114 0.16 -18.68 1.00
C GLY A 114 1.69 -18.78 1.16
N LEU A 115 2.44 -17.68 1.03
CA LEU A 115 3.90 -17.71 1.18
C LEU A 115 4.32 -17.85 2.64
N PRO A 116 5.34 -18.66 2.95
CA PRO A 116 5.91 -18.73 4.30
C PRO A 116 6.34 -17.35 4.81
N GLY A 117 5.84 -16.98 5.99
CA GLY A 117 6.17 -15.71 6.64
C GLY A 117 5.40 -14.49 6.11
N CYS A 118 4.46 -14.66 5.19
CA CYS A 118 3.56 -13.56 4.80
C CYS A 118 2.61 -13.25 5.97
N ARG A 119 2.70 -12.04 6.52
CA ARG A 119 1.84 -11.56 7.61
C ARG A 119 0.51 -11.00 7.11
N LEU A 120 0.52 -10.41 5.92
CA LEU A 120 -0.65 -9.78 5.30
C LEU A 120 -0.46 -9.71 3.78
N ALA A 121 -1.49 -10.01 3.01
CA ALA A 121 -1.52 -9.77 1.56
C ALA A 121 -2.70 -8.85 1.19
N ARG A 122 -2.44 -7.82 0.37
CA ARG A 122 -3.44 -6.81 -0.02
C ARG A 122 -3.18 -6.26 -1.42
N MET A 123 -4.22 -5.72 -2.04
CA MET A 123 -4.12 -4.89 -3.25
C MET A 123 -3.84 -3.44 -2.84
N THR A 124 -2.95 -2.76 -3.57
CA THR A 124 -2.69 -1.32 -3.35
C THR A 124 -3.40 -0.46 -4.39
N GLY A 125 -3.94 0.69 -3.97
CA GLY A 125 -4.71 1.62 -4.82
C GLY A 125 -5.92 0.93 -5.48
N SER A 126 -6.18 1.25 -6.75
CA SER A 126 -7.16 0.54 -7.58
C SER A 126 -6.60 -0.76 -8.21
N GLY A 127 -5.39 -1.20 -7.83
CA GLY A 127 -4.73 -2.35 -8.46
C GLY A 127 -4.12 -2.03 -9.84
N GLY A 128 -3.58 -2.99 -10.58
CA GLY A 128 -3.54 -4.44 -10.28
C GLY A 128 -2.36 -4.91 -9.42
N THR A 129 -1.58 -4.00 -8.86
CA THR A 129 -0.46 -4.35 -7.98
C THR A 129 -0.97 -4.83 -6.62
N CYS A 130 -0.44 -5.96 -6.17
CA CYS A 130 -0.63 -6.49 -4.83
C CYS A 130 0.68 -6.46 -4.06
N PHE A 131 0.58 -6.46 -2.73
CA PHE A 131 1.74 -6.56 -1.86
C PHE A 131 1.54 -7.60 -0.75
N GLY A 132 2.65 -8.19 -0.33
CA GLY A 132 2.78 -9.01 0.87
C GLY A 132 3.68 -8.34 1.90
N LEU A 133 3.27 -8.35 3.17
CA LEU A 133 4.03 -7.86 4.32
C LEU A 133 4.81 -9.00 4.98
N PHE A 134 6.08 -8.79 5.27
CA PHE A 134 6.99 -9.75 5.90
C PHE A 134 7.76 -9.08 7.04
N ASP A 135 8.31 -9.88 7.95
CA ASP A 135 9.04 -9.36 9.11
C ASP A 135 10.26 -8.52 8.71
N ASP A 136 10.97 -8.94 7.66
CA ASP A 136 12.18 -8.28 7.23
C ASP A 136 12.42 -8.41 5.70
N ARG A 137 13.41 -7.65 5.22
CA ARG A 137 13.81 -7.63 3.80
C ARG A 137 14.28 -9.00 3.29
N ARG A 138 14.91 -9.82 4.14
CA ARG A 138 15.43 -11.14 3.76
C ARG A 138 14.27 -12.11 3.52
N ALA A 139 13.27 -12.12 4.39
CA ALA A 139 12.05 -12.89 4.24
C ALA A 139 11.29 -12.48 2.96
N ALA A 140 11.15 -11.17 2.73
CA ALA A 140 10.56 -10.65 1.50
C ALA A 140 11.32 -11.07 0.22
N ALA A 141 12.66 -11.01 0.24
CA ALA A 141 13.47 -11.44 -0.90
C ALA A 141 13.30 -12.93 -1.23
N ALA A 142 13.30 -13.79 -0.19
CA ALA A 142 13.07 -15.23 -0.37
C ALA A 142 11.64 -15.52 -0.88
N ALA A 143 10.64 -14.75 -0.42
CA ALA A 143 9.27 -14.85 -0.90
C ALA A 143 9.14 -14.42 -2.37
N ALA A 144 9.75 -13.32 -2.78
CA ALA A 144 9.73 -12.83 -4.15
C ALA A 144 10.34 -13.85 -5.14
N GLN A 145 11.45 -14.50 -4.79
CA GLN A 145 12.08 -15.54 -5.62
C GLN A 145 11.14 -16.71 -5.93
N ARG A 146 10.27 -17.08 -4.98
CA ARG A 146 9.29 -18.18 -5.17
C ARG A 146 8.22 -17.84 -6.20
N ILE A 147 7.92 -16.56 -6.42
CA ILE A 147 6.93 -16.11 -7.43
C ILE A 147 7.62 -15.85 -8.77
N ALA A 148 8.75 -15.15 -8.77
CA ALA A 148 9.45 -14.72 -9.98
C ALA A 148 9.86 -15.91 -10.88
N GLY A 149 10.19 -17.06 -10.29
CA GLY A 149 10.55 -18.27 -11.05
C GLY A 149 9.37 -19.02 -11.69
N ARG A 150 8.12 -18.58 -11.47
CA ARG A 150 6.91 -19.34 -11.83
C ARG A 150 5.92 -18.56 -12.70
N THR A 151 6.15 -17.28 -12.92
CA THR A 151 5.20 -16.37 -13.58
C THR A 151 5.95 -15.35 -14.44
N ALA A 152 5.26 -14.75 -15.41
CA ALA A 152 5.77 -13.59 -16.15
C ALA A 152 5.45 -12.26 -15.45
N TRP A 153 4.97 -12.30 -14.20
CA TRP A 153 4.59 -11.11 -13.46
C TRP A 153 5.81 -10.29 -13.05
N TRP A 154 5.61 -8.98 -12.93
CA TRP A 154 6.62 -8.14 -12.31
C TRP A 154 6.61 -8.38 -10.80
N VAL A 155 7.75 -8.75 -10.23
CA VAL A 155 7.92 -9.03 -8.80
C VAL A 155 9.11 -8.25 -8.26
N HIS A 156 8.91 -7.57 -7.14
CA HIS A 156 9.99 -6.82 -6.48
C HIS A 156 9.96 -7.03 -4.97
N ALA A 157 11.13 -7.21 -4.35
CA ALA A 157 11.28 -7.26 -2.90
C ALA A 157 11.94 -5.97 -2.40
N GLY A 158 11.28 -5.31 -1.46
CA GLY A 158 11.74 -4.07 -0.84
C GLY A 158 11.58 -4.09 0.68
N ARG A 159 11.69 -2.90 1.27
CA ARG A 159 11.39 -2.67 2.68
C ARG A 159 10.73 -1.32 2.86
N LEU A 160 9.87 -1.21 3.88
CA LEU A 160 9.55 0.08 4.45
C LEU A 160 10.67 0.47 5.40
N ARG A 161 11.18 1.70 5.32
CA ARG A 161 12.14 2.20 6.30
C ARG A 161 11.36 2.87 7.43
N ALA A 162 11.82 2.72 8.66
CA ALA A 162 11.27 3.51 9.76
C ALA A 162 11.40 5.01 9.41
N GLY A 163 10.29 5.74 9.45
CA GLY A 163 10.28 7.17 9.16
C GLY A 163 11.21 7.93 10.12
N ALA A 164 11.99 8.88 9.59
CA ALA A 164 12.88 9.70 10.39
C ALA A 164 12.09 10.59 11.37
N ASP A 165 12.67 10.84 12.54
CA ASP A 165 12.10 11.73 13.55
C ASP A 165 12.34 13.18 13.12
N HIS A 166 11.38 13.82 12.46
CA HIS A 166 11.43 15.27 12.23
C HIS A 166 11.04 16.00 13.52
N ARG A 167 11.86 15.85 14.57
CA ARG A 167 11.89 16.83 15.65
C ARG A 167 12.54 18.10 15.08
N HIS A 168 11.70 19.10 14.83
CA HIS A 168 12.04 20.52 14.82
C HIS A 168 13.37 20.87 14.13
N ARG A 169 13.35 21.04 12.80
CA ARG A 169 14.19 22.09 12.21
C ARG A 169 13.42 23.40 12.37
N SER A 170 13.62 24.05 13.50
CA SER A 170 13.37 25.49 13.64
C SER A 170 14.44 26.25 12.84
N PRO A 171 14.11 27.46 12.33
CA PRO A 171 14.87 28.18 11.30
C PRO A 171 16.31 28.51 11.70
#